data_AF-A0A975B853-F1
#
_entry.id   AF-A0A975B853-F1
#
_cell.length_a   1.000
_cell.length_b   1.000
_cell.length_c   1.000
_cell.angle_alpha   90.00
_cell.angle_beta   90.00
_cell.angle_gamma   90.00
#
_symmetry.space_group_name_H-M   'P 1'
#
loop_
_entity.id
_entity.type
_entity.pdbx_description
1 polymer ?
#
loop_
_entity_poly.entity_id
_entity_poly.type
_entity_poly.pdbx_seq_one_letter_code
_entity_poly.pdbx_strand_id
1 'polypeptide(L)'
;MPEPDYIRFLNTKISHIHSIHFSLGLREASDARHKIRFFETENLIKGLSQIKGPKKYALLNSRFHNPKAFLETSNLKFISKILKMLINASVLDGIVYTDSYYLKAFSAIDPETASQLEAVPGINCIADSFEKASAILEIICSTNFKLPEKFIIDRSVNRKMDELAVFSNLLRKKYPDMKIELLANEGCIYQCPFKLAHDSYISLTNLDIPASIFHMNQVYGCMDYFKEKPYLIFKSPFIRPEDTTRYKQHIDIIKICGRTLGQEFLKRTVSAYINQSFNGNLLKLMDSMEWMSDKYYVSNHDLPEDFFDKISSCTKFCESCTYCQNLFDSHVKKLEFEIKRFSDINHN
;
A
#
# COMPACT_ATOMS: atom_id res chain seq x y z
N MET A 1 -15.51 -1.61 -2.15
CA MET A 1 -16.21 -2.17 -3.33
C MET A 1 -15.71 -1.44 -4.54
N PRO A 2 -15.37 -2.10 -5.66
CA PRO A 2 -15.11 -1.31 -6.85
C PRO A 2 -16.47 -0.77 -7.30
N GLU A 3 -16.65 0.53 -7.08
CA GLU A 3 -17.80 1.30 -7.53
C GLU A 3 -17.90 1.14 -9.07
N PRO A 4 -19.11 1.09 -9.66
CA PRO A 4 -19.26 0.82 -11.10
C PRO A 4 -18.38 1.71 -11.98
N ASP A 5 -18.22 2.97 -11.59
CA ASP A 5 -17.41 3.96 -12.31
C ASP A 5 -15.92 3.64 -12.24
N TYR A 6 -15.44 3.19 -11.08
CA TYR A 6 -14.07 2.73 -10.92
C TYR A 6 -13.81 1.43 -11.67
N ILE A 7 -14.76 0.48 -11.70
CA ILE A 7 -14.66 -0.74 -12.54
C ILE A 7 -14.48 -0.36 -14.00
N ARG A 8 -15.33 0.54 -14.52
CA ARG A 8 -15.23 1.01 -15.91
C ARG A 8 -13.86 1.63 -16.18
N PHE A 9 -13.37 2.48 -15.29
CA PHE A 9 -12.03 3.05 -15.39
C PHE A 9 -10.94 1.96 -15.44
N LEU A 10 -10.94 1.00 -14.51
CA LEU A 10 -9.95 -0.08 -14.49
C LEU A 10 -9.94 -0.88 -15.79
N ASN A 11 -11.11 -1.19 -16.35
CA ASN A 11 -11.23 -1.90 -17.61
C ASN A 11 -10.64 -1.13 -18.80
N THR A 12 -10.68 0.21 -18.79
CA THR A 12 -9.99 1.02 -19.83
C THR A 12 -8.47 1.00 -19.71
N LYS A 13 -7.92 0.56 -18.56
CA LYS A 13 -6.49 0.57 -18.24
C LYS A 13 -5.92 -0.84 -18.02
N ILE A 14 -6.67 -1.88 -18.38
CA ILE A 14 -6.41 -3.26 -17.97
C ILE A 14 -5.05 -3.81 -18.41
N SER A 15 -4.56 -3.37 -19.57
CA SER A 15 -3.23 -3.73 -20.10
C SER A 15 -2.06 -3.25 -19.24
N HIS A 16 -2.31 -2.28 -18.35
CA HIS A 16 -1.31 -1.72 -17.43
C HIS A 16 -1.46 -2.23 -16.00
N ILE A 17 -2.46 -3.09 -15.72
CA ILE A 17 -2.76 -3.52 -14.36
C ILE A 17 -2.36 -4.98 -14.20
N HIS A 18 -1.33 -5.22 -13.40
CA HIS A 18 -0.91 -6.58 -13.07
C HIS A 18 -1.86 -7.26 -12.07
N SER A 19 -2.25 -6.54 -11.01
CA SER A 19 -3.13 -7.07 -9.96
C SER A 19 -3.95 -5.99 -9.27
N ILE A 20 -5.08 -6.37 -8.66
CA ILE A 20 -5.91 -5.50 -7.81
C ILE A 20 -6.04 -6.08 -6.41
N HIS A 21 -6.03 -5.20 -5.41
CA HIS A 21 -6.17 -5.57 -3.99
C HIS A 21 -7.50 -5.06 -3.45
N PHE A 22 -8.28 -5.92 -2.80
CA PHE A 22 -9.62 -5.57 -2.34
C PHE A 22 -9.90 -6.07 -0.93
N SER A 23 -10.77 -5.36 -0.22
CA SER A 23 -11.23 -5.75 1.11
C SER A 23 -12.39 -6.72 0.92
N LEU A 24 -12.51 -7.71 1.81
CA LEU A 24 -13.68 -8.56 1.84
C LEU A 24 -14.94 -7.81 2.28
N GLY A 25 -14.82 -6.65 2.94
CA GLY A 25 -15.97 -5.87 3.38
C GLY A 25 -16.77 -6.54 4.51
N LEU A 26 -16.13 -7.45 5.25
CA LEU A 26 -16.71 -8.22 6.35
C LEU A 26 -16.13 -7.77 7.68
N ARG A 27 -16.88 -7.85 8.77
CA ARG A 27 -16.38 -7.51 10.12
C ARG A 27 -15.29 -8.48 10.55
N GLU A 28 -15.46 -9.74 10.23
CA GLU A 28 -14.63 -10.88 10.60
C GLU A 28 -13.25 -10.88 9.93
N ALA A 29 -13.11 -10.22 8.78
CA ALA A 29 -11.89 -10.25 7.96
C ALA A 29 -10.93 -9.09 8.28
N SER A 30 -9.89 -9.29 9.08
CA SER A 30 -9.02 -8.18 9.51
C SER A 30 -8.15 -7.61 8.36
N ASP A 31 -8.26 -6.30 8.11
CA ASP A 31 -7.54 -5.55 7.07
C ASP A 31 -6.60 -4.51 7.74
N ALA A 32 -5.51 -4.11 7.08
CA ALA A 32 -4.60 -3.06 7.54
C ALA A 32 -5.17 -1.63 7.38
N ARG A 33 -6.50 -1.49 7.30
CA ARG A 33 -7.24 -0.22 7.25
C ARG A 33 -8.53 -0.36 8.05
N HIS A 34 -8.95 0.75 8.67
CA HIS A 34 -10.24 0.81 9.33
C HIS A 34 -11.36 0.64 8.30
N LYS A 35 -12.34 -0.21 8.60
CA LYS A 35 -13.45 -0.50 7.69
C LYS A 35 -14.57 0.52 7.89
N ILE A 36 -14.84 1.26 6.83
CA ILE A 36 -15.89 2.29 6.82
C ILE A 36 -17.19 1.74 6.19
N ARG A 37 -17.08 0.70 5.35
CA ARG A 37 -18.20 0.12 4.59
C ARG A 37 -18.17 -1.40 4.66
N PHE A 38 -19.33 -1.99 4.88
CA PHE A 38 -19.58 -3.43 4.80
C PHE A 38 -20.45 -3.75 3.59
N PHE A 39 -20.29 -4.92 3.00
CA PHE A 39 -21.06 -5.33 1.83
C PHE A 39 -21.14 -6.84 1.68
N GLU A 40 -22.22 -7.29 1.04
CA GLU A 40 -22.45 -8.71 0.74
C GLU A 40 -21.40 -9.29 -0.20
N THR A 41 -21.09 -10.57 0.00
CA THR A 41 -20.06 -11.28 -0.78
C THR A 41 -20.47 -11.41 -2.25
N GLU A 42 -21.75 -11.56 -2.54
CA GLU A 42 -22.32 -11.67 -3.87
C GLU A 42 -22.12 -10.37 -4.67
N ASN A 43 -22.25 -9.22 -4.02
CA ASN A 43 -21.99 -7.92 -4.63
C ASN A 43 -20.51 -7.77 -4.97
N LEU A 44 -19.62 -8.21 -4.06
CA LEU A 44 -18.19 -8.23 -4.29
C LEU A 44 -17.84 -9.11 -5.49
N ILE A 45 -18.37 -10.33 -5.56
CA ILE A 45 -18.21 -11.24 -6.71
C ILE A 45 -18.65 -10.56 -8.00
N LYS A 46 -19.88 -10.01 -8.03
CA LYS A 46 -20.43 -9.32 -9.21
C LYS A 46 -19.53 -8.18 -9.69
N GLY A 47 -18.95 -7.40 -8.79
CA GLY A 47 -18.03 -6.32 -9.13
C GLY A 47 -16.70 -6.85 -9.68
N LEU A 48 -16.11 -7.85 -9.02
CA LEU A 48 -14.82 -8.40 -9.42
C LEU A 48 -14.88 -9.20 -10.73
N SER A 49 -15.98 -9.90 -11.02
CA SER A 49 -16.16 -10.65 -12.27
C SER A 49 -16.15 -9.75 -13.51
N GLN A 50 -16.42 -8.45 -13.35
CA GLN A 50 -16.36 -7.46 -14.43
C GLN A 50 -14.93 -7.02 -14.78
N ILE A 51 -13.95 -7.35 -13.95
CA ILE A 51 -12.53 -7.00 -14.16
C ILE A 51 -11.79 -8.26 -14.60
N LYS A 52 -11.57 -8.41 -15.91
CA LYS A 52 -10.89 -9.57 -16.50
C LYS A 52 -9.42 -9.27 -16.74
N GLY A 53 -8.53 -10.24 -16.50
CA GLY A 53 -7.09 -10.12 -16.78
C GLY A 53 -6.22 -10.05 -15.52
N PRO A 54 -6.29 -8.96 -14.71
CA PRO A 54 -5.45 -8.83 -13.53
C PRO A 54 -5.75 -9.87 -12.47
N LYS A 55 -4.69 -10.25 -11.75
CA LYS A 55 -4.77 -11.03 -10.52
C LYS A 55 -5.57 -10.30 -9.45
N LYS A 56 -6.30 -11.03 -8.62
CA LYS A 56 -7.19 -10.48 -7.59
C LYS A 56 -6.78 -11.00 -6.22
N TYR A 57 -6.36 -10.10 -5.35
CA TYR A 57 -5.90 -10.44 -4.01
C TYR A 57 -6.80 -9.85 -2.92
N ALA A 58 -7.36 -10.72 -2.08
CA ALA A 58 -8.15 -10.31 -0.93
C ALA A 58 -7.22 -9.87 0.22
N LEU A 59 -7.56 -8.80 0.90
CA LEU A 59 -6.78 -8.27 2.02
C LEU A 59 -7.18 -8.95 3.33
N LEU A 60 -6.23 -9.70 3.90
CA LEU A 60 -6.25 -10.29 5.25
C LEU A 60 -4.95 -9.91 5.97
N ASN A 61 -4.55 -8.64 5.80
CA ASN A 61 -3.20 -8.15 6.05
C ASN A 61 -3.08 -7.33 7.33
N SER A 62 -4.00 -7.50 8.29
CA SER A 62 -3.85 -6.95 9.64
C SER A 62 -2.48 -7.33 10.21
N ARG A 63 -1.85 -6.39 10.94
CA ARG A 63 -0.51 -6.60 11.52
C ARG A 63 -0.49 -7.77 12.49
N PHE A 64 -1.56 -7.93 13.26
CA PHE A 64 -1.84 -9.10 14.07
C PHE A 64 -3.34 -9.37 14.10
N HIS A 65 -3.69 -10.61 14.43
CA HIS A 65 -5.06 -11.04 14.70
C HIS A 65 -5.25 -11.31 16.19
N ASN A 66 -6.49 -11.38 16.64
CA ASN A 66 -6.80 -11.78 18.00
C ASN A 66 -6.23 -13.18 18.27
N PRO A 67 -5.40 -13.41 19.30
CA PRO A 67 -4.87 -14.73 19.61
C PRO A 67 -5.97 -15.80 19.79
N LYS A 68 -7.16 -15.41 20.27
CA LYS A 68 -8.32 -16.32 20.36
C LYS A 68 -8.75 -16.87 19.01
N ALA A 69 -8.55 -16.14 17.91
CA ALA A 69 -8.89 -16.61 16.56
C ALA A 69 -8.06 -17.83 16.13
N PHE A 70 -6.91 -18.09 16.78
CA PHE A 70 -6.08 -19.27 16.51
C PHE A 70 -6.50 -20.49 17.34
N LEU A 71 -7.21 -20.27 18.45
CA LEU A 71 -7.75 -21.34 19.31
C LEU A 71 -9.18 -21.71 18.87
N GLU A 72 -9.98 -20.70 18.56
CA GLU A 72 -11.36 -20.81 18.13
C GLU A 72 -11.43 -20.70 16.60
N THR A 73 -11.44 -21.85 15.94
CA THR A 73 -11.36 -21.93 14.47
C THR A 73 -12.60 -21.45 13.72
N SER A 74 -13.65 -21.00 14.41
CA SER A 74 -14.92 -20.57 13.81
C SER A 74 -14.74 -19.40 12.84
N ASN A 75 -13.95 -18.38 13.23
CA ASN A 75 -13.64 -17.25 12.35
C ASN A 75 -12.85 -17.71 11.11
N LEU A 76 -11.80 -18.52 11.29
CA LEU A 76 -10.99 -19.02 10.18
C LEU A 76 -11.82 -19.89 9.21
N LYS A 77 -12.74 -20.72 9.72
CA LYS A 77 -13.69 -21.49 8.90
C LYS A 77 -14.67 -20.59 8.15
N PHE A 78 -15.17 -19.53 8.81
CA PHE A 78 -16.01 -18.54 8.15
C PHE A 78 -15.27 -17.84 7.01
N ILE A 79 -14.06 -17.33 7.26
CA ILE A 79 -13.22 -16.72 6.22
C ILE A 79 -12.94 -17.72 5.10
N SER A 80 -12.63 -18.98 5.41
CA SER A 80 -12.45 -20.01 4.38
C SER A 80 -13.69 -20.17 3.50
N LYS A 81 -14.89 -20.22 4.07
CA LYS A 81 -16.15 -20.28 3.31
C LYS A 81 -16.26 -19.11 2.32
N ILE A 82 -15.94 -17.90 2.75
CA ILE A 82 -15.97 -16.70 1.89
C ILE A 82 -14.93 -16.81 0.76
N LEU A 83 -13.70 -17.22 1.09
CA LEU A 83 -12.65 -17.40 0.07
C LEU A 83 -13.04 -18.49 -0.94
N LYS A 84 -13.64 -19.60 -0.51
CA LYS A 84 -14.17 -20.64 -1.41
C LYS A 84 -15.23 -20.09 -2.38
N MET A 85 -16.13 -19.23 -1.91
CA MET A 85 -17.12 -18.58 -2.79
C MET A 85 -16.44 -17.73 -3.87
N LEU A 86 -15.40 -16.97 -3.51
CA LEU A 86 -14.63 -16.15 -4.44
C LEU A 86 -13.79 -16.99 -5.43
N ILE A 87 -13.20 -18.09 -4.97
CA ILE A 87 -12.48 -19.05 -5.82
C ILE A 87 -13.43 -19.68 -6.83
N ASN A 88 -14.59 -20.19 -6.38
CA ASN A 88 -15.59 -20.83 -7.25
C ASN A 88 -16.12 -19.86 -8.31
N ALA A 89 -16.18 -18.56 -8.00
CA ALA A 89 -16.54 -17.52 -8.96
C ALA A 89 -15.38 -17.04 -9.85
N SER A 90 -14.18 -17.63 -9.72
CA SER A 90 -12.96 -17.26 -10.46
C SER A 90 -12.57 -15.78 -10.30
N VAL A 91 -12.77 -15.24 -9.09
CA VAL A 91 -12.47 -13.82 -8.76
C VAL A 91 -11.43 -13.67 -7.63
N LEU A 92 -10.70 -14.72 -7.30
CA LEU A 92 -9.66 -14.71 -6.28
C LEU A 92 -8.48 -15.58 -6.68
N ASP A 93 -7.29 -14.99 -6.64
CA ASP A 93 -6.01 -15.67 -6.93
C ASP A 93 -5.17 -15.88 -5.67
N GLY A 94 -5.38 -15.07 -4.63
CA GLY A 94 -4.60 -15.16 -3.41
C GLY A 94 -5.04 -14.19 -2.34
N ILE A 95 -4.33 -14.20 -1.22
CA ILE A 95 -4.54 -13.29 -0.10
C ILE A 95 -3.30 -12.45 0.13
N VAL A 96 -3.49 -11.18 0.51
CA VAL A 96 -2.42 -10.37 1.08
C VAL A 96 -2.42 -10.57 2.59
N TYR A 97 -1.29 -10.94 3.16
CA TYR A 97 -1.14 -11.18 4.60
C TYR A 97 0.01 -10.37 5.20
N THR A 98 -0.02 -10.20 6.53
CA THR A 98 1.11 -9.63 7.30
C THR A 98 1.45 -10.52 8.49
N ASP A 99 0.43 -11.05 9.15
CA ASP A 99 0.56 -11.94 10.31
C ASP A 99 0.83 -13.39 9.87
N SER A 100 2.05 -13.87 10.14
CA SER A 100 2.47 -15.23 9.79
C SER A 100 1.80 -16.31 10.65
N TYR A 101 1.37 -16.00 11.88
CA TYR A 101 0.59 -16.94 12.69
C TYR A 101 -0.76 -17.21 12.03
N TYR A 102 -1.41 -16.16 11.53
CA TYR A 102 -2.66 -16.29 10.81
C TYR A 102 -2.52 -17.12 9.54
N LEU A 103 -1.47 -16.88 8.74
CA LEU A 103 -1.21 -17.67 7.54
C LEU A 103 -1.07 -19.17 7.85
N LYS A 104 -0.26 -19.52 8.86
CA LYS A 104 -0.06 -20.92 9.26
C LYS A 104 -1.34 -21.54 9.85
N ALA A 105 -2.06 -20.81 10.69
CA ALA A 105 -3.32 -21.28 11.27
C ALA A 105 -4.37 -21.56 10.19
N PHE A 106 -4.56 -20.63 9.25
CA PHE A 106 -5.48 -20.83 8.12
C PHE A 106 -5.09 -22.05 7.29
N SER A 107 -3.80 -22.16 6.94
CA SER A 107 -3.27 -23.29 6.18
C SER A 107 -3.49 -24.65 6.85
N ALA A 108 -3.48 -24.71 8.18
CA ALA A 108 -3.70 -25.94 8.93
C ALA A 108 -5.19 -26.33 8.99
N ILE A 109 -6.08 -25.33 9.04
CA ILE A 109 -7.54 -25.55 9.18
C ILE A 109 -8.18 -25.91 7.84
N ASP A 110 -7.73 -25.31 6.73
CA ASP A 110 -8.25 -25.60 5.40
C ASP A 110 -7.11 -25.70 4.35
N PRO A 111 -6.34 -26.81 4.38
CA PRO A 111 -5.26 -27.06 3.43
C PRO A 111 -5.69 -26.99 1.96
N GLU A 112 -6.90 -27.49 1.66
CA GLU A 112 -7.46 -27.53 0.31
C GLU A 112 -7.64 -26.12 -0.26
N THR A 113 -8.22 -25.20 0.53
CA THR A 113 -8.39 -23.81 0.10
C THR A 113 -7.06 -23.08 0.01
N ALA A 114 -6.19 -23.28 1.00
CA ALA A 114 -4.86 -22.68 1.00
C ALA A 114 -4.06 -23.07 -0.26
N SER A 115 -4.11 -24.34 -0.66
CA SER A 115 -3.43 -24.85 -1.87
C SER A 115 -3.86 -24.22 -3.18
N GLN A 116 -5.03 -23.57 -3.21
CA GLN A 116 -5.52 -22.89 -4.40
C GLN A 116 -5.02 -21.45 -4.50
N LEU A 117 -4.59 -20.86 -3.39
CA LEU A 117 -4.32 -19.43 -3.24
C LEU A 117 -2.82 -19.11 -3.15
N GLU A 118 -2.42 -17.98 -3.74
CA GLU A 118 -1.13 -17.36 -3.47
C GLU A 118 -1.14 -16.66 -2.09
N ALA A 119 -0.09 -16.84 -1.30
CA ALA A 119 0.15 -16.03 -0.10
C ALA A 119 1.06 -14.84 -0.46
N VAL A 120 0.49 -13.65 -0.60
CA VAL A 120 1.23 -12.43 -0.99
C VAL A 120 1.61 -11.64 0.27
N PRO A 121 2.91 -11.50 0.61
CA PRO A 121 3.32 -10.63 1.70
C PRO A 121 2.91 -9.18 1.46
N GLY A 122 2.26 -8.58 2.45
CA GLY A 122 1.93 -7.17 2.44
C GLY A 122 3.17 -6.30 2.67
N ILE A 123 3.10 -5.03 2.23
CA ILE A 123 4.15 -4.04 2.49
C ILE A 123 4.44 -3.87 4.00
N ASN A 124 3.48 -4.19 4.86
CA ASN A 124 3.61 -4.08 6.32
C ASN A 124 4.35 -5.27 6.96
N CYS A 125 4.81 -6.25 6.18
CA CYS A 125 5.86 -7.19 6.58
C CYS A 125 7.22 -6.50 6.71
N ILE A 126 7.38 -5.31 6.10
CA ILE A 126 8.61 -4.48 6.14
C ILE A 126 9.80 -5.30 5.62
N ALA A 127 9.69 -5.89 4.44
CA ALA A 127 10.80 -6.64 3.83
C ALA A 127 11.85 -5.66 3.26
N ASP A 128 12.74 -5.19 4.13
CA ASP A 128 13.79 -4.19 3.86
C ASP A 128 15.17 -4.80 3.58
N SER A 129 15.30 -6.13 3.62
CA SER A 129 16.48 -6.87 3.17
C SER A 129 16.12 -8.20 2.52
N PHE A 130 17.08 -8.79 1.79
CA PHE A 130 16.92 -10.10 1.17
C PHE A 130 16.74 -11.22 2.21
N GLU A 131 17.46 -11.18 3.33
CA GLU A 131 17.37 -12.17 4.39
C GLU A 131 15.95 -12.19 4.99
N LYS A 132 15.37 -11.01 5.21
CA LYS A 132 14.00 -10.89 5.70
C LYS A 132 12.98 -11.37 4.67
N ALA A 133 13.17 -11.03 3.39
CA ALA A 133 12.34 -11.57 2.32
C ALA A 133 12.43 -13.09 2.22
N SER A 134 13.63 -13.67 2.32
CA SER A 134 13.86 -15.11 2.32
C SER A 134 13.12 -15.78 3.47
N ALA A 135 13.24 -15.25 4.69
CA ALA A 135 12.54 -15.80 5.85
C ALA A 135 11.01 -15.74 5.69
N ILE A 136 10.47 -14.64 5.14
CA ILE A 136 9.03 -14.52 4.84
C ILE A 136 8.58 -15.57 3.82
N LEU A 137 9.34 -15.76 2.73
CA LEU A 137 9.03 -16.72 1.68
C LEU A 137 9.16 -18.17 2.17
N GLU A 138 10.14 -18.47 3.03
CA GLU A 138 10.31 -19.79 3.67
C GLU A 138 9.11 -20.14 4.57
N ILE A 139 8.55 -19.17 5.28
CA ILE A 139 7.31 -19.39 6.04
C ILE A 139 6.17 -19.77 5.11
N ILE A 140 6.03 -19.13 3.94
CA ILE A 140 5.00 -19.52 2.95
C ILE A 140 5.22 -20.96 2.48
N CYS A 141 6.46 -21.35 2.16
CA CYS A 141 6.79 -22.73 1.79
C CYS A 141 6.46 -23.76 2.88
N SER A 142 6.43 -23.34 4.16
CA SER A 142 6.02 -24.19 5.28
C SER A 142 4.49 -24.34 5.43
N THR A 143 3.72 -23.71 4.54
CA THR A 143 2.25 -23.77 4.51
C THR A 143 1.78 -24.47 3.23
N ASN A 144 0.48 -24.70 3.13
CA ASN A 144 -0.17 -25.21 1.93
C ASN A 144 -0.40 -24.13 0.86
N PHE A 145 -0.12 -22.85 1.15
CA PHE A 145 -0.27 -21.79 0.15
C PHE A 145 0.76 -21.88 -0.97
N LYS A 146 0.39 -21.39 -2.15
CA LYS A 146 1.35 -21.15 -3.23
C LYS A 146 2.24 -19.96 -2.89
N LEU A 147 3.50 -20.04 -3.30
CA LEU A 147 4.35 -18.86 -3.39
C LEU A 147 3.70 -17.80 -4.30
N PRO A 148 3.88 -16.51 -3.99
CA PRO A 148 3.26 -15.46 -4.77
C PRO A 148 4.00 -15.24 -6.10
N GLU A 149 3.28 -14.85 -7.15
CA GLU A 149 3.90 -14.44 -8.43
C GLU A 149 4.74 -13.16 -8.27
N LYS A 150 4.49 -12.38 -7.20
CA LYS A 150 5.15 -11.11 -6.95
C LYS A 150 5.52 -10.91 -5.49
N PHE A 151 6.61 -10.18 -5.26
CA PHE A 151 7.07 -9.80 -3.93
C PHE A 151 7.31 -8.29 -3.86
N ILE A 152 6.85 -7.67 -2.78
CA ILE A 152 7.00 -6.23 -2.56
C ILE A 152 8.17 -5.94 -1.62
N ILE A 153 9.12 -5.13 -2.07
CA ILE A 153 10.22 -4.63 -1.23
C ILE A 153 9.70 -3.44 -0.41
N ASP A 154 10.19 -3.31 0.83
CA ASP A 154 9.80 -2.20 1.70
C ASP A 154 10.15 -0.84 1.11
N ARG A 155 9.23 0.12 1.28
CA ARG A 155 9.37 1.49 0.78
C ARG A 155 10.65 2.19 1.25
N SER A 156 11.24 1.80 2.38
CA SER A 156 12.52 2.35 2.86
C SER A 156 13.69 2.14 1.89
N VAL A 157 13.58 1.17 0.98
CA VAL A 157 14.61 0.86 -0.03
C VAL A 157 14.38 1.64 -1.34
N ASN A 158 13.21 2.26 -1.55
CA ASN A 158 12.84 2.92 -2.82
C ASN A 158 13.86 3.94 -3.34
N ARG A 159 14.63 4.61 -2.48
CA ARG A 159 15.60 5.63 -2.89
C ARG A 159 17.04 5.23 -2.59
N LYS A 160 17.29 3.94 -2.42
CA LYS A 160 18.60 3.37 -2.17
C LYS A 160 18.97 2.47 -3.35
N MET A 161 19.37 3.07 -4.46
CA MET A 161 19.45 2.36 -5.75
C MET A 161 20.43 1.19 -5.72
N ASP A 162 21.57 1.34 -5.03
CA ASP A 162 22.54 0.25 -4.89
C ASP A 162 21.98 -0.91 -4.04
N GLU A 163 21.36 -0.61 -2.91
CA GLU A 163 20.70 -1.62 -2.05
C GLU A 163 19.55 -2.31 -2.79
N LEU A 164 18.74 -1.54 -3.54
CA LEU A 164 17.66 -2.07 -4.37
C LEU A 164 18.19 -2.98 -5.48
N ALA A 165 19.29 -2.62 -6.12
CA ALA A 165 19.92 -3.42 -7.16
C ALA A 165 20.43 -4.76 -6.59
N VAL A 166 21.12 -4.74 -5.45
CA VAL A 166 21.58 -5.96 -4.78
C VAL A 166 20.40 -6.84 -4.37
N PHE A 167 19.39 -6.26 -3.71
CA PHE A 167 18.22 -6.99 -3.24
C PHE A 167 17.45 -7.61 -4.42
N SER A 168 17.16 -6.83 -5.47
CA SER A 168 16.44 -7.34 -6.64
C SER A 168 17.21 -8.45 -7.36
N ASN A 169 18.53 -8.34 -7.51
CA ASN A 169 19.35 -9.38 -8.09
C ASN A 169 19.34 -10.69 -7.28
N LEU A 170 19.41 -10.59 -5.94
CA LEU A 170 19.33 -11.76 -5.07
C LEU A 170 17.95 -12.43 -5.14
N LEU A 171 16.86 -11.65 -5.16
CA LEU A 171 15.50 -12.17 -5.35
C LEU A 171 15.36 -12.88 -6.70
N ARG A 172 15.76 -12.26 -7.82
CA ARG A 172 15.68 -12.88 -9.15
C ARG A 172 16.55 -14.12 -9.26
N LYS A 173 17.72 -14.15 -8.60
CA LYS A 173 18.58 -15.34 -8.57
C LYS A 173 17.92 -16.51 -7.83
N LYS A 174 17.25 -16.26 -6.70
CA LYS A 174 16.60 -17.32 -5.90
C LYS A 174 15.22 -17.70 -6.43
N TYR A 175 14.50 -16.75 -7.01
CA TYR A 175 13.12 -16.88 -7.49
C TYR A 175 12.97 -16.23 -8.88
N PRO A 176 13.40 -16.90 -9.96
CA PRO A 176 13.52 -16.30 -11.30
C PRO A 176 12.19 -15.83 -11.89
N ASP A 177 11.07 -16.50 -11.55
CA ASP A 177 9.74 -16.17 -12.07
C ASP A 177 9.01 -15.12 -11.22
N MET A 178 9.59 -14.72 -10.08
CA MET A 178 8.94 -13.80 -9.15
C MET A 178 9.15 -12.35 -9.58
N LYS A 179 8.04 -11.65 -9.78
CA LYS A 179 8.04 -10.21 -10.09
C LYS A 179 8.35 -9.39 -8.86
N ILE A 180 9.13 -8.32 -9.04
CA ILE A 180 9.51 -7.41 -7.97
C ILE A 180 8.64 -6.16 -8.03
N GLU A 181 8.04 -5.81 -6.89
CA GLU A 181 7.12 -4.70 -6.75
C GLU A 181 7.68 -3.65 -5.77
N LEU A 182 7.44 -2.36 -6.05
CA LEU A 182 7.64 -1.26 -5.08
C LEU A 182 6.34 -0.50 -4.84
N LEU A 183 6.15 -0.02 -3.61
CA LEU A 183 5.06 0.89 -3.26
C LEU A 183 5.49 2.34 -3.51
N ALA A 184 4.82 3.02 -4.43
CA ALA A 184 5.30 4.32 -4.90
C ALA A 184 4.74 5.53 -4.15
N ASN A 185 3.46 5.54 -3.79
CA ASN A 185 2.78 6.75 -3.34
C ASN A 185 2.39 6.76 -1.86
N GLU A 186 3.02 5.92 -1.04
CA GLU A 186 2.85 5.97 0.41
C GLU A 186 3.80 7.03 1.00
N GLY A 187 3.27 8.26 1.17
CA GLY A 187 3.99 9.40 1.75
C GLY A 187 4.30 9.26 3.25
N CYS A 188 4.99 8.20 3.66
CA CYS A 188 5.39 7.99 5.06
C CYS A 188 6.69 8.72 5.41
N ILE A 189 6.92 8.96 6.71
CA ILE A 189 8.25 9.36 7.20
C ILE A 189 9.26 8.27 6.81
N TYR A 190 10.44 8.66 6.30
CA TYR A 190 11.51 7.69 6.04
C TYR A 190 11.94 7.00 7.34
N GLN A 191 11.95 5.67 7.34
CA GLN A 191 12.19 4.85 8.54
C GLN A 191 11.30 5.30 9.72
N CYS A 192 10.00 5.46 9.44
CA CYS A 192 9.03 6.02 10.39
C CYS A 192 9.04 5.28 11.74
N PRO A 193 9.42 5.95 12.85
CA PRO A 193 9.46 5.32 14.18
C PRO A 193 8.06 4.92 14.67
N PHE A 194 7.02 5.57 14.13
CA PHE A 194 5.63 5.29 14.50
C PHE A 194 5.03 4.11 13.74
N LYS A 195 5.69 3.56 12.70
CA LYS A 195 5.03 2.66 11.73
C LYS A 195 4.45 1.41 12.39
N LEU A 196 5.22 0.74 13.25
CA LEU A 196 4.80 -0.49 13.91
C LEU A 196 3.64 -0.24 14.87
N ALA A 197 3.73 0.81 15.70
CA ALA A 197 2.66 1.19 16.62
C ALA A 197 1.39 1.63 15.87
N HIS A 198 1.53 2.43 14.82
CA HIS A 198 0.43 2.86 13.97
C HIS A 198 -0.31 1.66 13.33
N ASP A 199 0.41 0.73 12.69
CA ASP A 199 -0.19 -0.47 12.12
C ASP A 199 -0.89 -1.31 13.19
N SER A 200 -0.31 -1.37 14.39
CA SER A 200 -0.86 -2.09 15.53
C SER A 200 -2.15 -1.45 16.04
N TYR A 201 -2.22 -0.12 16.11
CA TYR A 201 -3.45 0.60 16.46
C TYR A 201 -4.56 0.35 15.45
N ILE A 202 -4.24 0.26 14.15
CA ILE A 202 -5.23 -0.13 13.14
C ILE A 202 -5.73 -1.55 13.42
N SER A 203 -4.83 -2.49 13.70
CA SER A 203 -5.22 -3.86 14.08
C SER A 203 -6.11 -3.90 15.32
N LEU A 204 -5.87 -3.06 16.33
CA LEU A 204 -6.75 -2.97 17.51
C LEU A 204 -8.16 -2.52 17.17
N THR A 205 -8.35 -1.65 16.17
CA THR A 205 -9.71 -1.28 15.72
C THR A 205 -10.47 -2.45 15.10
N ASN A 206 -9.77 -3.43 14.51
CA ASN A 206 -10.39 -4.67 14.05
C ASN A 206 -10.83 -5.59 15.20
N LEU A 207 -10.40 -5.29 16.43
CA LEU A 207 -10.75 -6.01 17.66
C LEU A 207 -11.78 -5.25 18.50
N ASP A 208 -12.49 -4.29 17.90
CA ASP A 208 -13.46 -3.42 18.56
C ASP A 208 -12.88 -2.62 19.74
N ILE A 209 -11.56 -2.42 19.77
CA ILE A 209 -10.90 -1.55 20.74
C ILE A 209 -10.90 -0.12 20.16
N PRO A 210 -11.58 0.85 20.81
CA PRO A 210 -11.63 2.22 20.30
C PRO A 210 -10.23 2.83 20.28
N ALA A 211 -9.79 3.29 19.11
CA ALA A 211 -8.58 4.05 18.96
C ALA A 211 -8.84 5.23 18.04
N SER A 212 -8.67 6.46 18.55
CA SER A 212 -8.71 7.66 17.69
C SER A 212 -7.36 7.84 17.00
N ILE A 213 -7.04 6.91 16.08
CA ILE A 213 -5.73 6.84 15.40
C ILE A 213 -5.41 8.16 14.71
N PHE A 214 -6.41 8.76 14.07
CA PHE A 214 -6.26 10.05 13.41
C PHE A 214 -5.86 11.15 14.40
N HIS A 215 -6.54 11.25 15.54
CA HIS A 215 -6.18 12.23 16.58
C HIS A 215 -4.80 11.96 17.18
N MET A 216 -4.46 10.71 17.46
CA MET A 216 -3.11 10.35 17.93
C MET A 216 -2.03 10.77 16.93
N ASN A 217 -2.25 10.52 15.63
CA ASN A 217 -1.34 10.94 14.58
C ASN A 217 -1.21 12.47 14.49
N GLN A 218 -2.30 13.21 14.74
CA GLN A 218 -2.34 14.67 14.72
C GLN A 218 -1.57 15.35 15.86
N VAL A 219 -1.53 14.72 17.04
CA VAL A 219 -0.99 15.32 18.27
C VAL A 219 0.37 14.74 18.65
N TYR A 220 0.63 13.47 18.37
CA TYR A 220 1.84 12.77 18.81
C TYR A 220 2.59 12.01 17.71
N GLY A 221 1.99 11.89 16.52
CA GLY A 221 2.47 11.01 15.46
C GLY A 221 2.98 11.72 14.22
N CYS A 222 2.83 11.06 13.08
CA CYS A 222 3.44 11.52 11.84
C CYS A 222 2.89 12.85 11.32
N MET A 223 1.63 13.19 11.61
CA MET A 223 1.07 14.47 11.15
C MET A 223 1.65 15.63 11.95
N ASP A 224 1.88 15.45 13.25
CA ASP A 224 2.56 16.44 14.09
C ASP A 224 3.99 16.71 13.58
N TYR A 225 4.75 15.64 13.35
CA TYR A 225 6.09 15.71 12.75
C TYR A 225 6.14 16.52 11.44
N PHE A 226 5.20 16.31 10.52
CA PHE A 226 5.15 17.07 9.26
C PHE A 226 4.58 18.49 9.42
N LYS A 227 3.78 18.77 10.46
CA LYS A 227 3.37 20.15 10.77
C LYS A 227 4.56 20.98 11.22
N GLU A 228 5.39 20.42 12.09
CA GLU A 228 6.61 21.10 12.58
C GLU A 228 7.65 21.26 11.47
N LYS A 229 7.83 20.23 10.64
CA LYS A 229 8.89 20.17 9.63
C LYS A 229 8.35 19.75 8.25
N PRO A 230 7.56 20.60 7.58
CA PRO A 230 6.88 20.24 6.34
C PRO A 230 7.85 19.97 5.18
N TYR A 231 9.05 20.56 5.19
CA TYR A 231 10.11 20.28 4.22
C TYR A 231 10.57 18.80 4.20
N LEU A 232 10.33 18.06 5.28
CA LEU A 232 10.68 16.63 5.35
C LEU A 232 9.77 15.74 4.48
N ILE A 233 8.75 16.29 3.81
CA ILE A 233 8.03 15.58 2.75
C ILE A 233 9.00 15.02 1.71
N PHE A 234 10.05 15.76 1.34
CA PHE A 234 11.02 15.32 0.35
C PHE A 234 11.94 14.21 0.86
N LYS A 235 11.98 13.96 2.17
CA LYS A 235 12.70 12.82 2.75
C LYS A 235 11.88 11.52 2.62
N SER A 236 10.55 11.61 2.51
CA SER A 236 9.66 10.46 2.35
C SER A 236 10.06 9.63 1.12
N PRO A 237 10.08 8.29 1.19
CA PRO A 237 10.63 7.47 0.12
C PRO A 237 9.61 7.19 -1.00
N PHE A 238 8.75 8.16 -1.34
CA PHE A 238 7.86 8.03 -2.48
C PHE A 238 8.64 8.00 -3.80
N ILE A 239 8.02 7.44 -4.84
CA ILE A 239 8.50 7.45 -6.22
C ILE A 239 7.57 8.36 -7.02
N ARG A 240 8.07 9.34 -7.77
CA ARG A 240 7.18 10.15 -8.63
C ARG A 240 6.81 9.35 -9.89
N PRO A 241 5.67 9.65 -10.54
CA PRO A 241 5.35 9.11 -11.85
C PRO A 241 6.49 9.24 -12.87
N GLU A 242 7.15 10.40 -12.90
CA GLU A 242 8.26 10.73 -13.81
C GLU A 242 9.50 9.87 -13.54
N ASP A 243 9.71 9.48 -12.28
CA ASP A 243 10.90 8.74 -11.85
C ASP A 243 10.75 7.22 -12.08
N THR A 244 9.56 6.72 -12.41
CA THR A 244 9.28 5.28 -12.54
C THR A 244 10.21 4.56 -13.52
N THR A 245 10.65 5.24 -14.58
CA THR A 245 11.56 4.69 -15.59
C THR A 245 12.94 4.35 -15.02
N ARG A 246 13.38 5.07 -13.98
CA ARG A 246 14.67 4.86 -13.28
C ARG A 246 14.74 3.51 -12.56
N TYR A 247 13.60 2.85 -12.35
CA TYR A 247 13.49 1.58 -11.62
C TYR A 247 13.38 0.36 -12.52
N LYS A 248 13.20 0.52 -13.85
CA LYS A 248 12.86 -0.56 -14.79
C LYS A 248 13.84 -1.74 -14.79
N GLN A 249 15.11 -1.52 -14.45
CA GLN A 249 16.13 -2.58 -14.39
C GLN A 249 16.03 -3.44 -13.11
N HIS A 250 15.40 -2.91 -12.06
CA HIS A 250 15.38 -3.55 -10.74
C HIS A 250 14.00 -4.12 -10.39
N ILE A 251 12.92 -3.58 -10.97
CA ILE A 251 11.55 -3.90 -10.59
C ILE A 251 10.67 -4.15 -11.81
N ASP A 252 9.55 -4.84 -11.60
CA ASP A 252 8.58 -5.16 -12.64
C ASP A 252 7.25 -4.41 -12.45
N ILE A 253 6.91 -4.05 -11.21
CA ILE A 253 5.58 -3.52 -10.85
C ILE A 253 5.70 -2.29 -9.92
N ILE A 254 4.92 -1.26 -10.22
CA ILE A 254 4.65 -0.15 -9.30
C ILE A 254 3.27 -0.37 -8.66
N LYS A 255 3.25 -0.46 -7.33
CA LYS A 255 2.03 -0.52 -6.54
C LYS A 255 1.58 0.88 -6.13
N ILE A 256 0.27 1.11 -6.22
CA ILE A 256 -0.41 2.31 -5.77
C ILE A 256 -1.28 1.98 -4.54
N CYS A 257 -1.23 2.84 -3.51
CA CYS A 257 -2.10 2.83 -2.33
C CYS A 257 -3.01 4.08 -2.29
N GLY A 258 -3.76 4.28 -1.20
CA GLY A 258 -4.74 5.37 -1.09
C GLY A 258 -6.20 4.97 -1.30
N ARG A 259 -6.54 3.67 -1.18
CA ARG A 259 -7.92 3.19 -1.34
C ARG A 259 -8.93 3.86 -0.39
N THR A 260 -8.48 4.34 0.76
CA THR A 260 -9.32 5.08 1.73
C THR A 260 -9.62 6.51 1.32
N LEU A 261 -8.97 7.04 0.28
CA LEU A 261 -9.15 8.40 -0.25
C LEU A 261 -10.16 8.47 -1.42
N GLY A 262 -10.82 7.35 -1.73
CA GLY A 262 -11.90 7.29 -2.72
C GLY A 262 -11.45 7.08 -4.17
N GLN A 263 -12.44 6.87 -5.05
CA GLN A 263 -12.17 6.50 -6.44
C GLN A 263 -11.48 7.60 -7.26
N GLU A 264 -11.77 8.87 -7.01
CA GLU A 264 -11.18 9.98 -7.78
C GLU A 264 -9.69 10.15 -7.49
N PHE A 265 -9.28 9.91 -6.23
CA PHE A 265 -7.86 9.83 -5.88
C PHE A 265 -7.17 8.69 -6.62
N LEU A 266 -7.77 7.50 -6.64
CA LEU A 266 -7.20 6.33 -7.32
C LEU A 266 -7.13 6.52 -8.83
N LYS A 267 -8.20 7.03 -9.48
CA LYS A 267 -8.23 7.30 -10.93
C LYS A 267 -7.12 8.26 -11.33
N ARG A 268 -6.97 9.36 -10.59
CA ARG A 268 -5.89 10.35 -10.80
C ARG A 268 -4.51 9.71 -10.65
N THR A 269 -4.29 8.99 -9.56
CA THR A 269 -2.99 8.41 -9.26
C THR A 269 -2.62 7.32 -10.26
N VAL A 270 -3.52 6.39 -10.57
CA VAL A 270 -3.28 5.36 -11.60
C VAL A 270 -2.98 6.00 -12.95
N SER A 271 -3.73 7.02 -13.35
CA SER A 271 -3.49 7.72 -14.63
C SER A 271 -2.12 8.40 -14.66
N ALA A 272 -1.72 9.05 -13.57
CA ALA A 272 -0.40 9.68 -13.46
C ALA A 272 0.74 8.68 -13.69
N TYR A 273 0.70 7.52 -13.02
CA TYR A 273 1.75 6.51 -13.14
C TYR A 273 1.75 5.78 -14.48
N ILE A 274 0.58 5.54 -15.09
CA ILE A 274 0.49 5.00 -16.45
C ILE A 274 1.11 5.98 -17.45
N ASN A 275 0.83 7.27 -17.30
CA ASN A 275 1.34 8.32 -18.19
C ASN A 275 2.79 8.73 -17.88
N GLN A 276 3.36 8.26 -16.76
CA GLN A 276 4.67 8.66 -16.26
C GLN A 276 4.82 10.18 -16.12
N SER A 277 3.71 10.87 -15.84
CA SER A 277 3.65 12.32 -15.76
C SER A 277 2.44 12.77 -14.95
N PHE A 278 2.63 13.80 -14.13
CA PHE A 278 1.55 14.49 -13.45
C PHE A 278 1.83 15.99 -13.34
N ASN A 279 1.03 16.79 -14.02
CA ASN A 279 1.04 18.24 -13.87
C ASN A 279 0.05 18.65 -12.76
N GLY A 280 0.57 18.95 -11.58
CA GLY A 280 -0.23 19.37 -10.44
C GLY A 280 0.49 19.25 -9.10
N ASN A 281 -0.29 19.37 -8.02
CA ASN A 281 0.21 19.23 -6.66
C ASN A 281 0.57 17.77 -6.35
N LEU A 282 1.86 17.45 -6.19
CA LEU A 282 2.38 16.12 -5.87
C LEU A 282 1.66 15.48 -4.66
N LEU A 283 1.28 16.29 -3.65
CA LEU A 283 0.59 15.79 -2.46
C LEU A 283 -0.79 15.18 -2.78
N LYS A 284 -1.43 15.55 -3.90
CA LYS A 284 -2.68 14.93 -4.37
C LYS A 284 -2.49 13.52 -4.94
N LEU A 285 -1.25 13.04 -5.04
CA LEU A 285 -0.91 11.64 -5.37
C LEU A 285 -0.53 10.81 -4.13
N MET A 286 -0.25 11.43 -2.98
CA MET A 286 0.35 10.76 -1.82
C MET A 286 -0.71 10.32 -0.80
N ASP A 287 -0.80 9.02 -0.50
CA ASP A 287 -1.80 8.46 0.43
C ASP A 287 -1.72 9.11 1.82
N SER A 288 -0.57 8.94 2.50
CA SER A 288 -0.40 9.39 3.89
C SER A 288 -0.19 10.90 4.07
N MET A 289 -0.02 11.65 2.97
CA MET A 289 0.21 13.10 2.98
C MET A 289 -0.90 13.90 2.30
N GLU A 290 -1.97 13.26 1.81
CA GLU A 290 -3.02 13.96 1.07
C GLU A 290 -3.62 15.11 1.89
N TRP A 291 -3.74 14.95 3.21
CA TRP A 291 -4.23 15.98 4.14
C TRP A 291 -3.40 17.29 4.12
N MET A 292 -2.16 17.26 3.63
CA MET A 292 -1.31 18.45 3.48
C MET A 292 -1.58 19.20 2.17
N SER A 293 -2.25 18.57 1.20
CA SER A 293 -2.44 19.11 -0.15
C SER A 293 -3.35 20.33 -0.22
N ASP A 294 -4.18 20.55 0.80
CA ASP A 294 -5.00 21.75 0.96
C ASP A 294 -4.22 22.92 1.64
N LYS A 295 -3.01 22.65 2.15
CA LYS A 295 -2.14 23.66 2.80
C LYS A 295 -0.91 24.01 1.98
N TYR A 296 -0.41 23.05 1.21
CA TYR A 296 0.81 23.17 0.44
C TYR A 296 0.59 22.69 -0.99
N TYR A 297 1.07 23.48 -1.93
CA TYR A 297 1.17 23.11 -3.33
C TYR A 297 2.62 22.79 -3.67
N VAL A 298 2.90 21.51 -3.87
CA VAL A 298 4.22 21.02 -4.31
C VAL A 298 4.11 20.75 -5.79
N SER A 299 4.69 21.62 -6.63
CA SER A 299 4.62 21.42 -8.08
C SER A 299 5.41 20.16 -8.45
N ASN A 300 4.73 19.11 -8.92
CA ASN A 300 5.39 17.87 -9.29
C ASN A 300 6.35 18.03 -10.48
N HIS A 301 5.93 18.88 -11.43
CA HIS A 301 6.64 19.13 -12.68
C HIS A 301 7.82 20.10 -12.51
N ASP A 302 7.72 21.07 -11.59
CA ASP A 302 8.74 22.11 -11.45
C ASP A 302 9.91 21.71 -10.53
N LEU A 303 9.91 20.49 -9.98
CA LEU A 303 11.06 20.01 -9.20
C LEU A 303 12.32 19.97 -10.09
N PRO A 304 13.52 20.24 -9.52
CA PRO A 304 14.77 20.26 -10.28
C PRO A 304 15.00 18.99 -11.10
N GLU A 305 15.61 19.12 -12.27
CA GLU A 305 15.93 17.97 -13.14
C GLU A 305 16.81 16.92 -12.42
N ASP A 306 17.72 17.39 -11.56
CA ASP A 306 18.60 16.53 -10.75
C ASP A 306 17.95 16.03 -9.45
N PHE A 307 16.66 16.29 -9.22
CA PHE A 307 15.95 15.94 -7.99
C PHE A 307 16.13 14.46 -7.64
N PHE A 308 15.88 13.57 -8.61
CA PHE A 308 16.02 12.12 -8.41
C PHE A 308 17.45 11.74 -8.00
N ASP A 309 18.45 12.29 -8.69
CA ASP A 309 19.85 11.96 -8.44
C ASP A 309 20.26 12.42 -7.03
N LYS A 310 19.81 13.60 -6.60
CA LYS A 310 20.03 14.11 -5.24
C LYS A 310 19.37 13.25 -4.15
N ILE A 311 18.10 12.86 -4.33
CA ILE A 311 17.38 12.10 -3.29
C ILE A 311 17.82 10.63 -3.20
N SER A 312 18.31 10.07 -4.31
CA SER A 312 18.82 8.70 -4.40
C SER A 312 20.26 8.55 -3.90
N SER A 313 21.08 9.61 -3.99
CA SER A 313 22.42 9.66 -3.39
C SER A 313 22.42 10.19 -1.95
N CYS A 314 21.27 10.61 -1.43
CA CYS A 314 21.16 11.24 -0.11
C CYS A 314 21.33 10.22 1.02
N THR A 315 22.34 10.45 1.88
CA THR A 315 22.68 9.62 3.05
C THR A 315 21.67 9.68 4.19
N LYS A 316 20.72 10.64 4.14
CA LYS A 316 19.68 10.89 5.16
C LYS A 316 20.21 11.37 6.52
N PHE A 317 21.51 11.64 6.65
CA PHE A 317 22.13 12.37 7.77
C PHE A 317 21.94 13.88 7.56
N CYS A 318 20.92 14.43 8.21
CA CYS A 318 20.43 15.78 7.91
C CYS A 318 21.05 16.91 8.76
N GLU A 319 21.92 16.61 9.73
CA GLU A 319 22.39 17.58 10.74
C GLU A 319 22.98 18.87 10.13
N SER A 320 23.76 18.73 9.05
CA SER A 320 24.35 19.85 8.30
C SER A 320 23.79 20.02 6.89
N CYS A 321 22.70 19.33 6.53
CA CYS A 321 22.14 19.33 5.18
C CYS A 321 20.83 20.11 5.10
N THR A 322 20.81 21.16 4.27
CA THR A 322 19.65 22.04 4.09
C THR A 322 18.87 21.77 2.79
N TYR A 323 19.23 20.74 2.01
CA TYR A 323 18.65 20.49 0.69
C TYR A 323 17.12 20.44 0.68
N CYS A 324 16.50 19.67 1.57
CA CYS A 324 15.02 19.55 1.62
C CYS A 324 14.35 20.87 2.01
N GLN A 325 14.97 21.65 2.92
CA GLN A 325 14.48 22.97 3.33
C GLN A 325 14.54 23.94 2.14
N ASN A 326 15.70 24.04 1.49
CA ASN A 326 15.87 24.92 0.32
C ASN A 326 14.91 24.53 -0.81
N LEU A 327 14.72 23.23 -1.07
CA LEU A 327 13.77 22.74 -2.06
C LEU A 327 12.33 23.12 -1.70
N PHE A 328 11.96 23.01 -0.42
CA PHE A 328 10.66 23.43 0.07
C PHE A 328 10.43 24.92 -0.13
N ASP A 329 11.38 25.76 0.29
CA ASP A 329 11.25 27.21 0.22
C ASP A 329 11.19 27.74 -1.23
N SER A 330 11.78 27.02 -2.18
CA SER A 330 11.81 27.41 -3.59
C SER A 330 10.70 26.81 -4.46
N HIS A 331 10.18 25.63 -4.12
CA HIS A 331 9.26 24.87 -5.00
C HIS A 331 7.90 24.54 -4.35
N VAL A 332 7.67 24.95 -3.10
CA VAL A 332 6.41 24.70 -2.39
C VAL A 332 5.72 26.02 -2.08
N LYS A 333 4.51 26.19 -2.60
CA LYS A 333 3.65 27.34 -2.30
C LYS A 333 2.74 26.99 -1.14
N LYS A 334 2.69 27.85 -0.12
CA LYS A 334 1.65 27.76 0.91
C LYS A 334 0.34 28.25 0.30
N LEU A 335 -0.71 27.44 0.42
CA LEU A 335 -2.04 27.80 -0.05
C LEU A 335 -2.73 28.66 1.00
N GLU A 336 -3.46 29.67 0.54
CA GLU A 336 -4.34 30.45 1.40
C GLU A 336 -5.47 29.56 1.93
N PHE A 337 -5.86 29.78 3.17
CA PHE A 337 -6.95 29.04 3.78
C PHE A 337 -8.28 29.49 3.16
N GLU A 338 -8.83 28.68 2.26
CA GLU A 338 -10.17 28.90 1.74
C GLU A 338 -11.21 28.19 2.62
N ILE A 339 -12.16 28.96 3.16
CA ILE A 339 -13.35 28.40 3.80
C ILE A 339 -14.21 27.78 2.70
N LYS A 340 -14.13 26.46 2.51
CA LYS A 340 -15.07 25.72 1.67
C LYS A 340 -16.49 25.94 2.24
N ARG A 341 -17.41 26.46 1.42
CA ARG A 341 -18.79 26.66 1.86
C ARG A 341 -19.41 25.29 2.13
N PHE A 342 -20.28 25.21 3.13
CA PHE A 342 -20.92 23.95 3.55
C PHE A 342 -21.65 23.21 2.40
N SER A 343 -22.07 23.95 1.36
CA SER A 343 -22.64 23.43 0.11
C SER A 343 -21.71 22.51 -0.67
N ASP A 344 -20.40 22.66 -0.52
CA ASP A 344 -19.39 22.00 -1.36
C ASP A 344 -18.93 20.66 -0.76
N ILE A 345 -19.43 20.32 0.43
CA ILE A 345 -19.02 19.15 1.23
C ILE A 345 -19.97 17.95 0.98
N ASN A 346 -21.19 18.18 0.46
CA ASN A 346 -22.25 17.15 0.35
C ASN A 346 -22.31 16.39 -0.99
N HIS A 347 -21.23 16.40 -1.78
CA HIS A 347 -21.18 15.67 -3.06
C HIS A 347 -19.95 14.76 -3.19
N ASN A 348 -19.58 14.00 -2.14
CA ASN A 348 -18.63 12.88 -2.25
C ASN A 348 -19.06 11.65 -1.45
#